data_AF-A0A3M2HC49-F1
#
_entry.id   AF-A0A3M2HC49-F1
#
_cell.length_a   1.000
_cell.length_b   1.000
_cell.length_c   1.000
_cell.angle_alpha   90.00
_cell.angle_beta   90.00
_cell.angle_gamma   90.00
#
_symmetry.space_group_name_H-M   'P 1'
#
loop_
_entity.id
_entity.type
_entity.pdbx_description
1 polymer ?
#
loop_
_entity_poly.entity_id
_entity_poly.type
_entity_poly.pdbx_seq_one_letter_code
_entity_poly.pdbx_strand_id
1 'polypeptide(L)'
;HRTGFAIVEKDGRHVAQARIGKTFDIVNNDWAVIRPGVKIRAEGWVDIVGWAGSASASGQVLLNFYDAAGQLIRREAGSLVSGETGSGRSTLETVAPAGAAYVALGGTARSRVVLAQSDARPVTLSDFRWVFPEQASLVMRASPPVRTAWYAFDANNQVTVMNGDLVDGQVVLKQAENSTAFDYDTAGRVIRRRSLEAGVHTARDLGYDALGRKTRESKRYTVGERPAEIAEGWRHDALGRVTAHRTYDENGLKRLNLTDYDADGRQLRQLSFGRSLDGAGQGEEAIGEG
;
A
#
# COMPACT_ATOMS: atom_id res chain seq x y z
N HIS A 1 0.15 -9.94 1.75
CA HIS A 1 0.99 -9.49 0.61
C HIS A 1 0.72 -8.01 0.36
N ARG A 2 1.60 -7.13 0.86
CA ARG A 2 1.42 -5.67 0.72
C ARG A 2 2.21 -5.20 -0.50
N THR A 3 1.50 -4.73 -1.52
CA THR A 3 2.09 -3.96 -2.62
C THR A 3 2.29 -2.55 -2.10
N GLY A 4 3.53 -2.06 -2.08
CA GLY A 4 3.86 -0.70 -1.65
C GLY A 4 4.73 -0.01 -2.69
N PHE A 5 4.51 1.28 -2.90
CA PHE A 5 5.40 2.13 -3.70
C PHE A 5 5.87 3.31 -2.87
N ALA A 6 7.12 3.70 -3.11
CA ALA A 6 7.78 4.83 -2.48
C ALA A 6 8.30 5.76 -3.57
N ILE A 7 8.21 7.08 -3.36
CA ILE A 7 9.09 8.01 -4.05
C ILE A 7 10.28 8.20 -3.10
N VAL A 8 11.43 7.64 -3.47
CA VAL A 8 12.69 7.73 -2.71
C VAL A 8 13.63 8.70 -3.39
N GLU A 9 14.49 9.35 -2.63
CA GLU A 9 15.58 10.14 -3.20
C GLU A 9 16.80 9.23 -3.39
N LYS A 10 17.29 9.10 -4.63
CA LYS A 10 18.51 8.35 -4.98
C LYS A 10 19.37 9.26 -5.85
N ASP A 11 20.61 9.51 -5.41
CA ASP A 11 21.57 10.37 -6.11
C ASP A 11 21.01 11.77 -6.47
N GLY A 12 20.22 12.37 -5.57
CA GLY A 12 19.58 13.68 -5.76
C GLY A 12 18.41 13.69 -6.74
N ARG A 13 17.82 12.53 -7.05
CA ARG A 13 16.64 12.39 -7.93
C ARG A 13 15.51 11.65 -7.23
N HIS A 14 14.28 12.08 -7.47
CA HIS A 14 13.09 11.34 -7.05
C HIS A 14 12.90 10.09 -7.92
N VAL A 15 12.90 8.93 -7.28
CA VAL A 15 12.81 7.60 -7.89
C VAL A 15 11.58 6.90 -7.36
N ALA A 16 10.74 6.38 -8.24
CA ALA A 16 9.64 5.55 -7.80
C ALA A 16 10.13 4.12 -7.60
N GLN A 17 10.21 3.68 -6.35
CA GLN A 17 10.57 2.33 -5.96
C GLN A 17 9.31 1.54 -5.64
N ALA A 18 9.15 0.38 -6.27
CA ALA A 18 8.01 -0.49 -6.02
C ALA A 18 8.48 -1.82 -5.44
N ARG A 19 7.98 -2.18 -4.26
CA ARG A 19 8.25 -3.46 -3.60
C ARG A 19 7.04 -4.36 -3.83
N ILE A 20 7.15 -5.27 -4.80
CA ILE A 20 5.96 -5.85 -5.43
C ILE A 20 5.91 -7.38 -5.32
N GLY A 21 4.70 -7.92 -5.13
CA GLY A 21 4.37 -9.34 -5.35
C GLY A 21 3.48 -9.63 -6.58
N LYS A 22 3.10 -8.61 -7.36
CA LYS A 22 2.28 -8.64 -8.61
C LYS A 22 2.77 -7.64 -9.70
N THR A 23 1.86 -7.06 -10.50
CA THR A 23 2.13 -5.94 -11.43
C THR A 23 1.75 -4.62 -10.76
N PHE A 24 2.48 -3.55 -11.07
CA PHE A 24 2.23 -2.20 -10.59
C PHE A 24 2.45 -1.18 -11.72
N ASP A 25 1.57 -0.18 -11.81
CA ASP A 25 1.66 0.91 -12.79
C ASP A 25 1.75 2.25 -12.06
N ILE A 26 2.65 3.12 -12.51
CA ILE A 26 2.74 4.53 -12.16
C ILE A 26 2.37 5.31 -13.40
N VAL A 27 1.52 6.32 -13.28
CA VAL A 27 1.14 7.21 -14.37
C VAL A 27 1.20 8.63 -13.86
N ASN A 28 1.77 9.53 -14.65
CA ASN A 28 1.81 10.95 -14.36
C ASN A 28 0.37 11.50 -14.30
N ASN A 29 0.10 12.32 -13.29
CA ASN A 29 -1.17 13.02 -13.17
C ASN A 29 -1.23 14.24 -14.11
N ASP A 30 -0.08 14.76 -14.53
CA ASP A 30 0.00 15.84 -15.51
C ASP A 30 -0.02 15.26 -16.92
N TRP A 31 -1.19 15.36 -17.57
CA TRP A 31 -1.38 14.89 -18.94
C TRP A 31 -0.93 15.97 -19.93
N ALA A 32 -0.25 15.56 -20.99
CA ALA A 32 0.07 16.44 -22.10
C ALA A 32 -1.09 16.45 -23.10
N VAL A 33 -1.51 17.64 -23.53
CA VAL A 33 -2.45 17.80 -24.65
C VAL A 33 -1.74 17.44 -25.95
N ILE A 34 -2.38 16.58 -26.75
CA ILE A 34 -1.83 16.10 -28.02
C ILE A 34 -2.91 16.06 -29.09
N ARG A 35 -2.48 15.95 -30.34
CA ARG A 35 -3.34 15.67 -31.48
C ARG A 35 -3.06 14.26 -32.00
N PRO A 36 -4.05 13.57 -32.58
CA PRO A 36 -3.80 12.35 -33.33
C PRO A 36 -2.72 12.57 -34.39
N GLY A 37 -1.84 11.58 -34.60
CA GLY A 37 -0.76 11.63 -35.58
C GLY A 37 0.56 12.21 -35.07
N VAL A 38 0.62 12.78 -33.86
CA VAL A 38 1.87 13.28 -33.27
C VAL A 38 2.80 12.10 -32.91
N LYS A 39 4.06 12.18 -33.35
CA LYS A 39 5.10 11.23 -32.92
C LYS A 39 5.50 11.52 -31.48
N ILE A 40 5.66 10.47 -30.68
CA ILE A 40 6.02 10.59 -29.26
C ILE A 40 7.13 9.60 -28.99
N ARG A 41 8.21 10.09 -28.38
CA ARG A 41 9.25 9.24 -27.80
C ARG A 41 9.18 9.34 -26.29
N ALA A 42 9.12 8.21 -25.61
CA ALA A 42 9.17 8.10 -24.16
C ALA A 42 10.32 7.20 -23.73
N GLU A 43 10.93 7.52 -22.61
CA GLU A 43 11.97 6.71 -22.00
C GLU A 43 11.88 6.76 -20.47
N GLY A 44 12.37 5.71 -19.83
CA GLY A 44 12.51 5.63 -18.38
C GLY A 44 13.63 4.67 -18.02
N TRP A 45 14.36 4.97 -16.95
CA TRP A 45 15.38 4.08 -16.41
C TRP A 45 14.75 3.05 -15.47
N VAL A 46 15.08 1.79 -15.70
CA VAL A 46 14.66 0.65 -14.87
C VAL A 46 15.90 0.10 -14.19
N ASP A 47 15.85 -0.05 -12.87
CA ASP A 47 16.91 -0.71 -12.10
C ASP A 47 16.29 -1.79 -11.21
N ILE A 48 16.73 -3.03 -11.45
CA ILE A 48 16.32 -4.27 -10.83
C ILE A 48 17.46 -4.72 -9.92
N VAL A 49 17.25 -4.57 -8.63
CA VAL A 49 18.19 -5.02 -7.61
C VAL A 49 17.78 -6.42 -7.14
N GLY A 50 18.66 -7.40 -7.34
CA GLY A 50 18.48 -8.79 -6.91
C GLY A 50 19.80 -9.51 -6.67
N TRP A 51 19.76 -10.83 -6.51
CA TRP A 51 20.93 -11.70 -6.33
C TRP A 51 20.78 -12.97 -7.17
N ALA A 52 21.87 -13.72 -7.38
CA ALA A 52 21.84 -14.93 -8.21
C ALA A 52 20.90 -16.02 -7.65
N GLY A 53 20.12 -16.66 -8.53
CA GLY A 53 19.20 -17.75 -8.19
C GLY A 53 17.80 -17.27 -7.80
N SER A 54 17.42 -16.08 -8.25
CA SER A 54 16.27 -15.36 -7.75
C SER A 54 15.24 -15.12 -8.88
N ALA A 55 13.95 -15.41 -8.64
CA ALA A 55 12.85 -15.20 -9.59
C ALA A 55 12.86 -13.85 -10.35
N SER A 56 12.79 -13.88 -11.69
CA SER A 56 12.96 -12.68 -12.52
C SER A 56 11.94 -11.58 -12.24
N ALA A 57 12.40 -10.32 -12.25
CA ALA A 57 11.57 -9.12 -12.22
C ALA A 57 11.65 -8.39 -13.57
N SER A 58 10.75 -7.43 -13.80
CA SER A 58 10.78 -6.60 -14.98
C SER A 58 10.19 -5.20 -14.77
N GLY A 59 10.58 -4.26 -15.63
CA GLY A 59 9.99 -2.93 -15.70
C GLY A 59 10.08 -2.35 -17.11
N GLN A 60 9.19 -1.41 -17.42
CA GLN A 60 9.17 -0.69 -18.70
C GLN A 60 8.41 0.63 -18.59
N VAL A 61 8.73 1.59 -19.47
CA VAL A 61 7.99 2.84 -19.63
C VAL A 61 6.61 2.55 -20.26
N LEU A 62 5.63 3.40 -19.97
CA LEU A 62 4.25 3.29 -20.42
C LEU A 62 3.75 4.64 -20.94
N LEU A 63 2.95 4.63 -22.01
CA LEU A 63 2.13 5.75 -22.43
C LEU A 63 0.65 5.36 -22.38
N ASN A 64 -0.15 6.18 -21.71
CA ASN A 64 -1.61 6.07 -21.72
C ASN A 64 -2.19 7.23 -22.53
N PHE A 65 -3.01 6.91 -23.52
CA PHE A 65 -3.71 7.87 -24.37
C PHE A 65 -5.17 7.97 -23.95
N TYR A 66 -5.68 9.18 -23.87
CA TYR A 66 -7.04 9.48 -23.45
C TYR A 66 -7.77 10.31 -24.49
N ASP A 67 -9.09 10.13 -24.59
CA ASP A 67 -9.96 10.98 -25.38
C ASP A 67 -10.25 12.33 -24.70
N ALA A 68 -11.04 13.19 -25.35
CA ALA A 68 -11.41 14.51 -24.82
C ALA A 68 -12.22 14.46 -23.51
N ALA A 69 -12.90 13.34 -23.23
CA ALA A 69 -13.65 13.09 -21.99
C ALA A 69 -12.78 12.51 -20.87
N GLY A 70 -11.50 12.23 -21.15
CA GLY A 70 -10.54 11.66 -20.22
C GLY A 70 -10.65 10.15 -20.06
N GLN A 71 -11.32 9.46 -20.99
CA GLN A 71 -11.38 8.00 -21.01
C GLN A 71 -10.12 7.42 -21.65
N LEU A 72 -9.56 6.37 -21.06
CA LEU A 72 -8.40 5.67 -21.60
C LEU A 72 -8.79 4.96 -22.90
N ILE A 73 -8.19 5.35 -24.02
CA ILE A 73 -8.45 4.75 -25.34
C ILE A 73 -7.33 3.83 -25.79
N ARG A 74 -6.11 4.03 -25.28
CA ARG A 74 -4.97 3.17 -25.61
C ARG A 74 -3.90 3.19 -24.54
N ARG A 75 -3.27 2.04 -24.35
CA ARG A 75 -2.08 1.87 -23.52
C ARG A 75 -1.00 1.20 -24.34
N GLU A 76 0.19 1.78 -24.33
CA GLU A 76 1.37 1.25 -24.99
C GLU A 76 2.54 1.18 -24.01
N ALA A 77 3.41 0.19 -24.18
CA ALA A 77 4.55 -0.03 -23.31
C ALA A 77 5.84 -0.09 -24.13
N GLY A 78 6.92 0.43 -23.54
CA GLY A 78 8.25 0.41 -24.16
C GLY A 78 8.97 -0.93 -24.03
N SER A 79 10.26 -0.92 -24.37
CA SER A 79 11.12 -2.08 -24.26
C SER A 79 11.19 -2.61 -22.82
N LEU A 80 11.05 -3.92 -22.66
CA LEU A 80 11.09 -4.59 -21.36
C LEU A 80 12.53 -4.69 -20.86
N VAL A 81 12.79 -4.18 -19.65
CA VAL A 81 14.00 -4.49 -18.89
C VAL A 81 13.63 -5.60 -17.91
N SER A 82 14.29 -6.75 -18.00
CA SER A 82 14.00 -7.91 -17.14
C SER A 82 15.27 -8.67 -16.76
N GLY A 83 15.23 -9.35 -15.61
CA GLY A 83 16.35 -10.16 -15.12
C GLY A 83 16.26 -10.48 -13.64
N GLU A 84 17.25 -11.22 -13.14
CA GLU A 84 17.48 -11.41 -11.69
C GLU A 84 18.12 -10.16 -11.09
N THR A 85 19.07 -9.59 -11.82
CA THR A 85 19.70 -8.28 -11.62
C THR A 85 19.77 -7.59 -12.96
N GLY A 86 19.60 -6.27 -13.00
CA GLY A 86 19.85 -5.53 -14.24
C GLY A 86 19.36 -4.10 -14.20
N SER A 87 20.10 -3.22 -14.85
CA SER A 87 19.71 -1.84 -15.07
C SER A 87 19.67 -1.57 -16.57
N GLY A 88 18.65 -0.85 -17.04
CA GLY A 88 18.51 -0.55 -18.45
C GLY A 88 17.52 0.56 -18.71
N ARG A 89 17.65 1.18 -19.88
CA ARG A 89 16.69 2.18 -20.36
C ARG A 89 15.57 1.49 -21.13
N SER A 90 14.34 1.66 -20.66
CA SER A 90 13.13 1.32 -21.39
C SER A 90 12.76 2.48 -22.31
N THR A 91 12.47 2.19 -23.58
CA THR A 91 12.16 3.20 -24.59
C THR A 91 10.92 2.81 -25.38
N LEU A 92 10.11 3.80 -25.76
CA LEU A 92 8.93 3.66 -26.61
C LEU A 92 8.93 4.79 -27.64
N GLU A 93 8.78 4.45 -28.92
CA GLU A 93 8.46 5.40 -29.98
C GLU A 93 7.11 5.01 -30.58
N THR A 94 6.18 5.96 -30.64
CA THR A 94 4.82 5.72 -31.12
C THR A 94 4.20 6.96 -31.76
N VAL A 95 2.98 6.80 -32.29
CA VAL A 95 2.16 7.85 -32.87
C VAL A 95 0.85 7.95 -32.11
N ALA A 96 0.47 9.17 -31.72
CA ALA A 96 -0.78 9.46 -31.06
C ALA A 96 -1.98 8.92 -31.87
N PRO A 97 -2.87 8.14 -31.25
CA PRO A 97 -3.94 7.49 -32.00
C PRO A 97 -5.10 8.40 -32.36
N ALA A 98 -5.92 7.95 -33.31
CA ALA A 98 -7.20 8.60 -33.61
C ALA A 98 -8.05 8.74 -32.33
N GLY A 99 -8.61 9.93 -32.13
CA GLY A 99 -9.39 10.26 -30.94
C GLY A 99 -8.57 10.66 -29.71
N ALA A 100 -7.23 10.57 -29.74
CA ALA A 100 -6.41 11.03 -28.62
C ALA A 100 -6.44 12.55 -28.49
N ALA A 101 -6.81 13.01 -27.31
CA ALA A 101 -6.69 14.41 -26.90
C ALA A 101 -5.59 14.60 -25.85
N TYR A 102 -5.28 13.56 -25.07
CA TYR A 102 -4.28 13.62 -24.01
C TYR A 102 -3.38 12.38 -23.98
N VAL A 103 -2.19 12.54 -23.42
CA VAL A 103 -1.26 11.46 -23.12
C VAL A 103 -0.63 11.62 -21.74
N ALA A 104 -0.45 10.50 -21.03
CA ALA A 104 0.24 10.45 -19.75
C ALA A 104 1.42 9.47 -19.80
N LEU A 105 2.58 9.93 -19.32
CA LEU A 105 3.79 9.12 -19.16
C LEU A 105 3.72 8.32 -17.86
N GLY A 106 4.19 7.09 -17.91
CA GLY A 106 4.21 6.23 -16.75
C GLY A 106 5.26 5.14 -16.85
N GLY A 107 5.20 4.21 -15.92
CA GLY A 107 5.97 2.97 -15.99
C GLY A 107 5.22 1.84 -15.32
N THR A 108 5.50 0.62 -15.75
CA THR A 108 4.98 -0.60 -15.13
C THR A 108 6.13 -1.44 -14.61
N ALA A 109 5.94 -2.07 -13.46
CA ALA A 109 6.89 -2.97 -12.85
C ALA A 109 6.19 -4.28 -12.45
N ARG A 110 6.90 -5.40 -12.62
CA ARG A 110 6.44 -6.74 -12.28
C ARG A 110 7.51 -7.48 -11.51
N SER A 111 7.11 -8.19 -10.48
CA SER A 111 7.98 -9.15 -9.80
C SER A 111 7.25 -10.47 -9.65
N ARG A 112 7.89 -11.58 -10.06
CA ARG A 112 7.38 -12.92 -9.80
C ARG A 112 7.88 -13.37 -8.44
N VAL A 113 6.98 -13.56 -7.48
CA VAL A 113 7.34 -14.17 -6.18
C VAL A 113 7.43 -15.68 -6.36
N VAL A 114 8.59 -16.25 -6.09
CA VAL A 114 8.74 -17.70 -5.89
C VAL A 114 8.89 -17.94 -4.38
N LEU A 115 7.75 -18.30 -3.77
CA LEU A 115 7.51 -18.94 -2.47
C LEU A 115 8.20 -18.40 -1.19
N ALA A 116 7.34 -18.15 -0.19
CA ALA A 116 7.57 -18.21 1.27
C ALA A 116 8.55 -17.26 1.97
N GLN A 117 9.29 -16.38 1.30
CA GLN A 117 10.05 -15.32 1.97
C GLN A 117 9.47 -13.94 1.67
N SER A 118 9.40 -13.11 2.72
CA SER A 118 8.93 -11.71 2.75
C SER A 118 9.74 -10.72 1.91
N ASP A 119 10.57 -11.22 0.99
CA ASP A 119 11.55 -10.44 0.25
C ASP A 119 11.02 -10.06 -1.13
N ALA A 120 9.85 -9.42 -1.13
CA ALA A 120 9.38 -8.68 -2.30
C ALA A 120 10.49 -7.67 -2.69
N ARG A 121 10.86 -7.65 -3.97
CA ARG A 121 12.06 -6.95 -4.45
C ARG A 121 11.73 -5.55 -4.92
N PRO A 122 12.63 -4.58 -4.69
CA PRO A 122 12.46 -3.26 -5.25
C PRO A 122 12.78 -3.29 -6.76
N VAL A 123 11.78 -3.05 -7.59
CA VAL A 123 12.01 -2.51 -8.95
C VAL A 123 11.96 -1.00 -8.82
N THR A 124 13.01 -0.33 -9.28
CA THR A 124 13.05 1.14 -9.30
C THR A 124 12.83 1.64 -10.72
N LEU A 125 11.97 2.65 -10.83
CA LEU A 125 11.65 3.35 -12.05
C LEU A 125 11.99 4.83 -11.85
N SER A 126 12.82 5.38 -12.73
CA SER A 126 13.35 6.76 -12.58
C SER A 126 13.65 7.41 -13.93
N ASP A 127 14.01 8.69 -13.90
CA ASP A 127 14.46 9.45 -15.09
C ASP A 127 13.50 9.33 -16.29
N PHE A 128 12.19 9.41 -15.99
CA PHE A 128 11.15 9.39 -17.02
C PHE A 128 11.25 10.66 -17.87
N ARG A 129 11.28 10.47 -19.19
CA ARG A 129 11.30 11.58 -20.16
C ARG A 129 10.38 11.25 -21.32
N TRP A 130 9.81 12.30 -21.91
CA TRP A 130 9.14 12.24 -23.20
C TRP A 130 9.52 13.43 -24.06
N VAL A 131 9.55 13.22 -25.37
CA VAL A 131 9.88 14.25 -26.36
C VAL A 131 8.81 14.22 -27.45
N PHE A 132 8.29 15.40 -27.76
CA PHE A 132 7.43 15.67 -28.91
C PHE A 132 8.29 16.38 -29.96
N PRO A 133 8.50 15.80 -31.15
CA PRO A 133 9.37 16.39 -32.17
C PRO A 133 8.77 17.65 -32.82
N GLU A 134 7.45 17.86 -32.82
CA GLU A 134 6.81 19.08 -33.32
C GLU A 134 5.52 19.46 -32.58
N GLN A 135 5.39 20.74 -32.20
CA GLN A 135 4.17 21.50 -31.86
C GLN A 135 3.12 20.86 -30.94
N ALA A 136 3.55 20.23 -29.84
CA ALA A 136 2.67 20.05 -28.69
C ALA A 136 2.71 21.33 -27.83
N SER A 137 1.62 22.08 -27.77
CA SER A 137 1.45 23.12 -26.75
C SER A 137 1.11 22.43 -25.43
N LEU A 138 2.02 22.51 -24.44
CA LEU A 138 1.75 22.10 -23.07
C LEU A 138 0.68 23.02 -22.47
N VAL A 139 -0.59 22.68 -22.68
CA VAL A 139 -1.68 23.30 -21.92
C VAL A 139 -1.88 22.45 -20.68
N MET A 140 -1.29 22.88 -19.56
CA MET A 140 -1.62 22.37 -18.23
C MET A 140 -3.10 22.67 -17.96
N ARG A 141 -3.97 21.68 -18.17
CA ARG A 141 -5.33 21.71 -17.63
C ARG A 141 -5.41 20.70 -16.51
N ALA A 142 -5.98 21.15 -15.39
CA ALA A 142 -6.18 20.38 -14.17
C ALA A 142 -6.66 18.97 -14.50
N SER A 143 -5.90 17.99 -14.01
CA SER A 143 -6.17 16.57 -14.18
C SER A 143 -7.65 16.25 -13.93
N PRO A 144 -8.27 15.32 -14.67
CA PRO A 144 -9.40 14.60 -14.08
C PRO A 144 -8.94 13.98 -12.75
N PRO A 145 -9.83 13.76 -11.77
CA PRO A 145 -9.44 13.37 -10.41
C PRO A 145 -8.84 11.96 -10.42
N VAL A 146 -7.56 11.86 -10.75
CA VAL A 146 -6.75 10.68 -10.48
C VAL A 146 -6.49 10.73 -8.99
N ARG A 147 -6.91 9.67 -8.29
CA ARG A 147 -6.66 9.52 -6.85
C ARG A 147 -5.15 9.57 -6.62
N THR A 148 -4.66 10.70 -6.14
CA THR A 148 -3.27 10.87 -5.76
C THR A 148 -3.11 10.32 -4.34
N ALA A 149 -2.27 9.31 -4.19
CA ALA A 149 -1.95 8.72 -2.90
C ALA A 149 -0.44 8.90 -2.67
N TRP A 150 -0.08 9.73 -1.69
CA TRP A 150 1.32 9.90 -1.29
C TRP A 150 1.69 8.93 -0.18
N TYR A 151 2.93 8.45 -0.20
CA TYR A 151 3.48 7.55 0.81
C TYR A 151 4.79 8.13 1.33
N ALA A 152 4.99 8.11 2.65
CA ALA A 152 6.28 8.40 3.28
C ALA A 152 6.87 7.14 3.91
N PHE A 153 8.19 7.12 4.00
CA PHE A 153 8.98 6.02 4.52
C PHE A 153 10.00 6.52 5.53
N ASP A 154 10.38 5.66 6.47
CA ASP A 154 11.54 5.90 7.32
C ASP A 154 12.86 5.41 6.68
N ALA A 155 13.96 5.57 7.41
CA ALA A 155 15.30 5.14 6.98
C ALA A 155 15.42 3.62 6.76
N ASN A 156 14.51 2.82 7.33
CA ASN A 156 14.46 1.37 7.15
C ASN A 156 13.51 0.95 6.03
N ASN A 157 13.04 1.93 5.23
CA ASN A 157 12.09 1.74 4.14
C ASN A 157 10.74 1.15 4.61
N GLN A 158 10.31 1.51 5.82
CA GLN A 158 8.99 1.18 6.36
C GLN A 158 8.02 2.34 6.13
N VAL A 159 6.78 2.04 5.78
CA VAL A 159 5.77 3.07 5.46
C VAL A 159 5.40 3.85 6.72
N THR A 160 5.74 5.13 6.82
CA THR A 160 5.36 5.99 7.94
C THR A 160 4.06 6.74 7.68
N VAL A 161 3.71 7.00 6.42
CA VAL A 161 2.40 7.54 6.02
C VAL A 161 1.94 6.83 4.74
N MET A 162 0.69 6.39 4.72
CA MET A 162 0.01 5.78 3.57
C MET A 162 -1.14 6.66 3.12
N ASN A 163 -1.22 6.90 1.81
CA ASN A 163 -2.27 7.68 1.18
C ASN A 163 -2.47 9.05 1.87
N GLY A 164 -1.35 9.75 2.06
CA GLY A 164 -1.31 11.13 2.50
C GLY A 164 -1.49 12.13 1.37
N ASP A 165 -1.31 13.40 1.71
CA ASP A 165 -1.11 14.52 0.78
C ASP A 165 0.33 15.03 0.91
N LEU A 166 0.90 15.51 -0.20
CA LEU A 166 2.18 16.20 -0.19
C LEU A 166 1.94 17.68 0.11
N VAL A 167 2.39 18.15 1.26
CA VAL A 167 2.28 19.54 1.71
C VAL A 167 3.68 20.02 2.07
N ASP A 168 4.16 21.07 1.42
CA ASP A 168 5.47 21.67 1.66
C ASP A 168 6.63 20.65 1.65
N GLY A 169 6.58 19.69 0.72
CA GLY A 169 7.61 18.66 0.58
C GLY A 169 7.52 17.52 1.60
N GLN A 170 6.53 17.51 2.48
CA GLN A 170 6.29 16.45 3.45
C GLN A 170 4.96 15.72 3.16
N VAL A 171 4.95 14.40 3.32
CA VAL A 171 3.72 13.63 3.21
C VAL A 171 3.01 13.65 4.55
N VAL A 172 1.82 14.22 4.59
CA VAL A 172 0.99 14.37 5.79
C VAL A 172 -0.29 13.54 5.68
N LEU A 173 -0.88 13.20 6.84
CA LEU A 173 -2.20 12.58 6.89
C LEU A 173 -3.26 13.50 6.26
N LYS A 174 -4.17 12.90 5.50
CA LYS A 174 -5.34 13.61 4.95
C LYS A 174 -6.64 13.06 5.51
N GLN A 175 -7.72 13.82 5.41
CA GLN A 175 -9.03 13.41 5.86
C GLN A 175 -9.66 12.41 4.87
N ALA A 176 -9.22 11.16 4.95
CA ALA A 176 -9.72 10.05 4.15
C ALA A 176 -9.67 8.74 4.96
N GLU A 177 -10.66 7.87 4.75
CA GLU A 177 -10.80 6.60 5.47
C GLU A 177 -9.55 5.69 5.37
N ASN A 178 -8.84 5.76 4.24
CA ASN A 178 -7.66 4.96 3.96
C ASN A 178 -6.33 5.74 4.12
N SER A 179 -6.34 6.94 4.73
CA SER A 179 -5.12 7.66 5.11
C SER A 179 -4.66 7.22 6.51
N THR A 180 -3.43 6.73 6.63
CA THR A 180 -2.92 6.20 7.91
C THR A 180 -1.43 6.41 8.04
N ALA A 181 -0.99 6.83 9.22
CA ALA A 181 0.42 6.90 9.59
C ALA A 181 0.77 5.81 10.60
N PHE A 182 2.01 5.34 10.57
CA PHE A 182 2.48 4.19 11.33
C PHE A 182 3.73 4.52 12.11
N ASP A 183 3.79 4.06 13.35
CA ASP A 183 5.01 4.03 14.16
C ASP A 183 5.39 2.57 14.41
N TYR A 184 6.70 2.29 14.40
CA TYR A 184 7.24 0.94 14.45
C TYR A 184 8.08 0.71 15.71
N ASP A 185 8.13 -0.54 16.17
CA ASP A 185 9.17 -0.98 17.10
C ASP A 185 10.47 -1.36 16.36
N THR A 186 11.51 -1.72 17.12
CA THR A 186 12.82 -2.13 16.60
C THR A 186 12.79 -3.41 15.77
N ALA A 187 11.75 -4.22 15.89
CA ALA A 187 11.54 -5.42 15.07
C ALA A 187 10.71 -5.11 13.80
N GLY A 188 10.35 -3.83 13.58
CA GLY A 188 9.60 -3.37 12.44
C GLY A 188 8.11 -3.68 12.47
N ARG A 189 7.54 -3.90 13.67
CA ARG A 189 6.11 -4.13 13.86
C ARG A 189 5.42 -2.81 14.20
N VAL A 190 4.22 -2.59 13.65
CA VAL A 190 3.45 -1.37 13.89
C VAL A 190 2.96 -1.33 15.33
N ILE A 191 3.47 -0.41 16.14
CA ILE A 191 3.04 -0.20 17.54
C ILE A 191 2.00 0.91 17.70
N ARG A 192 1.85 1.78 16.70
CA ARG A 192 0.83 2.83 16.69
C ARG A 192 0.35 3.12 15.27
N ARG A 193 -0.96 3.33 15.13
CA ARG A 193 -1.60 3.80 13.90
C ARG A 193 -2.23 5.15 14.17
N ARG A 194 -2.04 6.12 13.28
CA ARG A 194 -2.60 7.46 13.36
C ARG A 194 -3.44 7.77 12.12
N SER A 195 -4.55 8.48 12.31
CA SER A 195 -5.47 8.89 11.24
C SER A 195 -5.95 10.33 11.48
N LEU A 196 -6.51 10.96 10.46
CA LEU A 196 -7.12 12.29 10.56
C LEU A 196 -8.63 12.17 10.38
N GLU A 197 -9.39 12.38 11.45
CA GLU A 197 -10.85 12.27 11.48
C GLU A 197 -11.44 13.62 11.86
N ALA A 198 -12.26 14.21 10.98
CA ALA A 198 -12.85 15.55 11.18
C ALA A 198 -11.81 16.63 11.56
N GLY A 199 -10.62 16.60 10.96
CA GLY A 199 -9.52 17.52 11.26
C GLY A 199 -8.75 17.21 12.55
N VAL A 200 -9.10 16.16 13.28
CA VAL A 200 -8.45 15.76 14.53
C VAL A 200 -7.58 14.53 14.30
N HIS A 201 -6.32 14.61 14.74
CA HIS A 201 -5.43 13.45 14.73
C HIS A 201 -5.86 12.45 15.80
N THR A 202 -6.17 11.23 15.38
CA THR A 202 -6.51 10.13 16.28
C THR A 202 -5.48 9.01 16.17
N ALA A 203 -5.39 8.17 17.20
CA ALA A 203 -4.45 7.05 17.27
C ALA A 203 -5.07 5.77 17.85
N ARG A 204 -4.44 4.63 17.53
CA ARG A 204 -4.59 3.35 18.21
C ARG A 204 -3.21 2.74 18.45
N ASP A 205 -3.01 2.17 19.62
CA ASP A 205 -1.77 1.51 20.02
C ASP A 205 -1.92 0.00 19.93
N LEU A 206 -0.89 -0.66 19.41
CA LEU A 206 -0.82 -2.11 19.25
C LEU A 206 0.27 -2.65 20.18
N GLY A 207 -0.04 -3.73 20.89
CA GLY A 207 0.91 -4.44 21.73
C GLY A 207 1.17 -5.85 21.23
N TYR A 208 2.38 -6.33 21.48
CA TYR A 208 2.86 -7.65 21.07
C TYR A 208 3.49 -8.38 22.26
N ASP A 209 3.51 -9.71 22.21
CA ASP A 209 4.34 -10.51 23.10
C ASP A 209 5.79 -10.64 22.60
N ALA A 210 6.64 -11.34 23.37
CA ALA A 210 8.05 -11.55 23.03
C ALA A 210 8.26 -12.30 21.70
N LEU A 211 7.27 -13.09 21.27
CA LEU A 211 7.29 -13.80 19.98
C LEU A 211 6.72 -12.95 18.83
N GLY A 212 6.32 -11.70 19.10
CA GLY A 212 5.78 -10.78 18.10
C GLY A 212 4.33 -11.02 17.71
N ARG A 213 3.58 -11.76 18.52
CA ARG A 213 2.14 -11.99 18.30
C ARG A 213 1.37 -10.86 18.98
N LYS A 214 0.37 -10.31 18.27
CA LYS A 214 -0.39 -9.15 18.74
C LYS A 214 -1.25 -9.52 19.95
N THR A 215 -1.04 -8.90 21.11
CA THR A 215 -1.76 -9.20 22.35
C THR A 215 -2.82 -8.16 22.72
N ARG A 216 -2.72 -6.93 22.20
CA ARG A 216 -3.69 -5.87 22.48
C ARG A 216 -3.79 -4.83 21.36
N GLU A 217 -4.94 -4.19 21.29
CA GLU A 217 -5.18 -2.95 20.56
C GLU A 217 -5.99 -1.99 21.45
N SER A 218 -5.56 -0.72 21.55
CA SER A 218 -6.31 0.30 22.28
C SER A 218 -7.56 0.73 21.51
N LYS A 219 -8.54 1.27 22.24
CA LYS A 219 -9.57 2.14 21.68
C LYS A 219 -8.90 3.31 20.95
N ARG A 220 -9.64 3.89 20.03
CA ARG A 220 -9.21 5.11 19.35
C ARG A 220 -9.19 6.26 20.35
N TYR A 221 -8.15 7.09 20.30
CA TYR A 221 -8.02 8.28 21.16
C TYR A 221 -7.43 9.45 20.37
N THR A 222 -7.58 10.68 20.88
CA THR A 222 -6.99 11.87 20.26
C THR A 222 -5.49 11.90 20.55
N VAL A 223 -4.67 12.17 19.53
CA VAL A 223 -3.22 12.30 19.72
C VAL A 223 -2.94 13.47 20.66
N GLY A 224 -2.12 13.23 21.70
CA GLY A 224 -1.84 14.19 22.77
C GLY A 224 -2.62 13.93 24.06
N GLU A 225 -3.67 13.11 24.00
CA GLU A 225 -4.36 12.61 25.19
C GLU A 225 -3.72 11.32 25.72
N ARG A 226 -4.10 10.94 26.94
CA ARG A 226 -3.73 9.63 27.49
C ARG A 226 -4.28 8.52 26.58
N PRO A 227 -3.47 7.50 26.21
CA PRO A 227 -3.95 6.40 25.39
C PRO A 227 -5.21 5.78 25.98
N ALA A 228 -6.21 5.57 25.14
CA ALA A 228 -7.46 4.99 25.58
C ALA A 228 -7.29 3.54 26.04
N GLU A 229 -8.28 3.06 26.79
CA GLU A 229 -8.37 1.68 27.26
C GLU A 229 -8.29 0.67 26.10
N ILE A 230 -8.13 -0.61 26.43
CA ILE A 230 -8.08 -1.68 25.44
C ILE A 230 -9.43 -1.78 24.70
N ALA A 231 -9.40 -1.85 23.37
CA ALA A 231 -10.56 -2.21 22.55
C ALA A 231 -10.59 -3.72 22.30
N GLU A 232 -9.42 -4.32 22.07
CA GLU A 232 -9.30 -5.75 21.80
C GLU A 232 -8.06 -6.36 22.45
N GLY A 233 -8.17 -7.62 22.88
CA GLY A 233 -7.06 -8.37 23.47
C GLY A 233 -7.04 -9.83 23.04
N TRP A 234 -5.84 -10.38 22.86
CA TRP A 234 -5.61 -11.76 22.40
C TRP A 234 -4.68 -12.50 23.36
N ARG A 235 -4.96 -13.78 23.59
CA ARG A 235 -4.02 -14.74 24.17
C ARG A 235 -3.73 -15.85 23.18
N HIS A 236 -2.51 -16.34 23.21
CA HIS A 236 -2.04 -17.40 22.34
C HIS A 236 -1.49 -18.54 23.16
N ASP A 237 -1.60 -19.75 22.64
CA ASP A 237 -0.86 -20.90 23.15
C ASP A 237 0.61 -20.89 22.70
N ALA A 238 1.37 -21.93 23.02
CA ALA A 238 2.78 -22.06 22.63
C ALA A 238 2.99 -22.14 21.10
N LEU A 239 1.99 -22.61 20.36
CA LEU A 239 2.04 -22.73 18.90
C LEU A 239 1.59 -21.44 18.18
N GLY A 240 1.12 -20.43 18.92
CA GLY A 240 0.70 -19.14 18.37
C GLY A 240 -0.76 -19.08 17.94
N ARG A 241 -1.57 -20.09 18.26
CA ARG A 241 -3.01 -20.11 17.98
C ARG A 241 -3.73 -19.28 19.02
N VAL A 242 -4.77 -18.55 18.62
CA VAL A 242 -5.54 -17.68 19.51
C VAL A 242 -6.43 -18.52 20.41
N THR A 243 -6.11 -18.59 21.71
CA THR A 243 -6.92 -19.32 22.70
C THR A 243 -7.95 -18.44 23.40
N ALA A 244 -7.77 -17.12 23.34
CA ALA A 244 -8.77 -16.18 23.83
C ALA A 244 -8.75 -14.87 23.04
N HIS A 245 -9.93 -14.37 22.66
CA HIS A 245 -10.13 -13.05 22.08
C HIS A 245 -11.15 -12.26 22.90
N ARG A 246 -10.79 -11.06 23.32
CA ARG A 246 -11.62 -10.15 24.13
C ARG A 246 -11.89 -8.89 23.34
N THR A 247 -13.13 -8.44 23.35
CA THR A 247 -13.52 -7.12 22.83
C THR A 247 -14.14 -6.32 23.96
N TYR A 248 -13.90 -5.01 23.96
CA TYR A 248 -14.32 -4.09 25.00
C TYR A 248 -15.05 -2.90 24.38
N ASP A 249 -16.02 -2.35 25.13
CA ASP A 249 -16.65 -1.08 24.82
C ASP A 249 -16.58 -0.16 26.06
N GLU A 250 -17.36 0.93 26.08
CA GLU A 250 -17.40 1.91 27.16
C GLU A 250 -17.79 1.32 28.53
N ASN A 251 -18.53 0.21 28.53
CA ASN A 251 -19.00 -0.49 29.72
C ASN A 251 -18.10 -1.69 30.09
N GLY A 252 -16.89 -1.78 29.53
CA GLY A 252 -15.93 -2.84 29.79
C GLY A 252 -16.04 -4.03 28.84
N LEU A 253 -15.74 -5.25 29.32
CA LEU A 253 -15.71 -6.46 28.48
C LEU A 253 -17.06 -6.68 27.79
N LYS A 254 -17.07 -6.62 26.46
CA LYS A 254 -18.26 -6.81 25.62
C LYS A 254 -18.43 -8.28 25.24
N ARG A 255 -17.34 -8.90 24.78
CA ARG A 255 -17.32 -10.30 24.34
C ARG A 255 -15.98 -10.95 24.66
N LEU A 256 -16.03 -12.22 25.05
CA LEU A 256 -14.89 -13.12 25.21
C LEU A 256 -15.17 -14.38 24.40
N ASN A 257 -14.29 -14.69 23.45
CA ASN A 257 -14.27 -15.97 22.77
C ASN A 257 -13.09 -16.77 23.31
N LEU A 258 -13.33 -18.03 23.70
CA LEU A 258 -12.31 -19.01 24.05
C LEU A 258 -12.32 -20.10 22.99
N THR A 259 -11.13 -20.51 22.54
CA THR A 259 -10.99 -21.53 21.51
C THR A 259 -9.99 -22.59 21.96
N ASP A 260 -10.44 -23.84 21.91
CA ASP A 260 -9.62 -25.02 22.17
C ASP A 260 -9.28 -25.71 20.84
N TYR A 261 -8.06 -26.22 20.74
CA TYR A 261 -7.55 -26.87 19.54
C TYR A 261 -7.00 -28.27 19.87
N ASP A 262 -7.11 -29.19 18.93
CA ASP A 262 -6.40 -30.47 18.98
C ASP A 262 -4.88 -30.28 18.70
N ALA A 263 -4.12 -31.38 18.72
CA ALA A 263 -2.69 -31.34 18.44
C ALA A 263 -2.37 -30.95 16.98
N ASP A 264 -3.28 -31.21 16.05
CA ASP A 264 -3.12 -30.91 14.62
C ASP A 264 -3.52 -29.46 14.27
N GLY A 265 -4.09 -28.71 15.22
CA GLY A 265 -4.55 -27.33 15.00
C GLY A 265 -6.01 -27.20 14.57
N ARG A 266 -6.79 -28.27 14.58
CA ARG A 266 -8.24 -28.19 14.36
C ARG A 266 -8.91 -27.63 15.61
N GLN A 267 -9.88 -26.74 15.41
CA GLN A 267 -10.70 -26.21 16.50
C GLN A 267 -11.59 -27.33 17.01
N LEU A 268 -11.42 -27.70 18.28
CA LEU A 268 -12.28 -28.67 18.96
C LEU A 268 -13.55 -28.00 19.48
N ARG A 269 -13.39 -26.80 20.03
CA ARG A 269 -14.47 -26.09 20.72
C ARG A 269 -14.25 -24.60 20.67
N GLN A 270 -15.35 -23.86 20.57
CA GLN A 270 -15.35 -22.42 20.78
C GLN A 270 -16.50 -22.04 21.71
N LEU A 271 -16.15 -21.32 22.78
CA LEU A 271 -17.10 -20.77 23.73
C LEU A 271 -17.14 -19.26 23.56
N SER A 272 -18.33 -18.71 23.40
CA SER A 272 -18.53 -17.27 23.27
C SER A 272 -19.34 -16.77 24.46
N PHE A 273 -18.76 -15.86 25.23
CA PHE A 273 -19.42 -15.14 26.32
C PHE A 273 -19.57 -13.69 25.92
N GLY A 274 -20.72 -13.09 26.21
CA GLY A 274 -20.92 -11.67 25.94
C GLY A 274 -22.04 -11.10 26.79
N ARG A 275 -22.08 -9.77 26.87
CA ARG A 275 -23.25 -9.08 27.39
C ARG A 275 -24.38 -9.20 26.34
N SER A 276 -25.54 -9.66 26.77
CA SER A 276 -26.76 -9.74 25.96
C SER A 276 -27.11 -8.32 25.45
N LEU A 277 -27.52 -8.22 24.18
CA LEU A 277 -27.89 -6.94 23.53
C LEU A 277 -29.25 -6.41 24.03
N ASP A 278 -30.00 -7.26 24.72
CA ASP A 278 -31.39 -7.13 25.12
C ASP A 278 -31.59 -7.08 26.66
N GLY A 279 -30.50 -7.06 27.43
CA GLY A 279 -30.53 -6.82 28.87
C GLY A 279 -31.01 -7.98 29.74
N ALA A 280 -31.18 -9.18 29.19
CA ALA A 280 -31.62 -10.36 29.91
C ALA A 280 -30.58 -11.50 29.83
N GLY A 281 -29.74 -11.63 30.87
CA GLY A 281 -28.99 -12.86 31.14
C GLY A 281 -27.68 -13.05 30.38
N GLN A 282 -26.74 -13.74 31.04
CA GLN A 282 -25.50 -14.22 30.43
C GLN A 282 -25.84 -15.39 29.50
N GLY A 283 -25.81 -15.16 28.18
CA GLY A 283 -26.02 -16.20 27.19
C GLY A 283 -24.73 -16.97 26.92
N GLU A 284 -24.68 -18.22 27.34
CA GLU A 284 -23.74 -19.22 26.86
C GLU A 284 -24.23 -19.68 25.48
N GLU A 285 -23.60 -19.20 24.40
CA GLU A 285 -23.84 -19.73 23.06
C GLU A 285 -22.70 -20.70 22.73
N ALA A 286 -22.90 -21.97 23.07
CA ALA A 286 -22.07 -23.06 22.61
C ALA A 286 -22.37 -23.30 21.13
N ILE A 287 -21.52 -22.81 20.24
CA ILE A 287 -21.60 -23.17 18.83
C ILE A 287 -20.95 -24.56 18.71
N GLY A 288 -21.81 -25.56 18.50
CA GLY A 288 -21.51 -26.98 18.58
C GLY A 288 -20.50 -27.51 17.55
N GLU A 289 -19.99 -28.68 17.91
CA GLU A 289 -18.91 -29.49 17.35
C GLU A 289 -19.03 -29.82 15.85
N GLY A 290 -17.88 -29.98 15.20
CA GLY A 290 -17.71 -30.70 13.94
C GLY A 290 -16.66 -31.79 14.11
#